data_AF-A0A970VHD9-F1
#
_entry.id   AF-A0A970VHD9-F1
#
_cell.length_a   1.000
_cell.length_b   1.000
_cell.length_c   1.000
_cell.angle_alpha   90.00
_cell.angle_beta   90.00
_cell.angle_gamma   90.00
#
_symmetry.space_group_name_H-M   'P 1'
#
loop_
_entity.id
_entity.type
_entity.pdbx_description
1 polymer ?
#
loop_
_entity_poly.entity_id
_entity_poly.type
_entity_poly.pdbx_seq_one_letter_code
_entity_poly.pdbx_strand_id
1 'polypeptide(L)'
;MARGGFPGGFPGMGNMNQLMKQAKKMQEQMAKLQGELEQKTIEASAGGGVVTVVANGKKEVVDIKIAPEAVDPDDIEMLQDLIMAAVNEALRQAEEMVQNEMNKITGGLSIPGLF
;
A
#
# COMPACT_ATOMS: atom_id res chain seq x y z
N MET A 1 -65.00 -8.74 -15.26
CA MET A 1 -63.92 -9.24 -16.14
C MET A 1 -62.71 -8.35 -15.93
N ALA A 2 -61.78 -8.75 -15.04
CA ALA A 2 -60.42 -9.24 -15.37
C ALA A 2 -59.54 -8.14 -15.99
N ARG A 3 -58.79 -7.36 -15.20
CA ARG A 3 -57.44 -7.62 -14.65
C ARG A 3 -56.41 -7.89 -15.76
N GLY A 4 -55.74 -6.84 -16.21
CA GLY A 4 -54.50 -6.90 -16.99
C GLY A 4 -53.43 -6.08 -16.27
N GLY A 5 -52.64 -6.74 -15.41
CA GLY A 5 -51.53 -6.13 -14.69
C GLY A 5 -50.35 -5.87 -15.63
N PHE A 6 -49.77 -4.68 -15.52
CA PHE A 6 -48.52 -4.32 -16.17
C PHE A 6 -47.34 -5.12 -15.56
N PRO A 7 -46.53 -5.84 -16.36
CA PRO A 7 -45.27 -6.41 -15.89
C PRO A 7 -44.18 -5.34 -15.97
N GLY A 8 -44.15 -4.44 -14.99
CA GLY A 8 -43.08 -3.44 -14.82
C GLY A 8 -41.89 -4.02 -14.05
N GLY A 9 -41.17 -4.99 -14.62
CA GLY A 9 -39.89 -5.44 -14.08
C GLY A 9 -38.76 -4.55 -14.62
N PHE A 10 -38.22 -3.65 -13.79
CA PHE A 10 -37.10 -2.78 -14.18
C PHE A 10 -35.84 -3.60 -14.51
N PRO A 11 -35.28 -3.51 -15.74
CA PRO A 11 -34.14 -4.32 -16.20
C PRO A 11 -32.77 -4.08 -15.50
N GLY A 12 -32.72 -3.42 -14.34
CA GLY A 12 -31.47 -3.03 -13.67
C GLY A 12 -31.25 -3.62 -12.26
N MET A 13 -32.24 -4.27 -11.67
CA MET A 13 -32.20 -4.66 -10.25
C MET A 13 -31.25 -5.84 -9.95
N GLY A 14 -31.09 -6.77 -10.90
CA GLY A 14 -30.16 -7.91 -10.76
C GLY A 14 -28.69 -7.51 -10.82
N ASN A 15 -28.36 -6.50 -11.64
CA ASN A 15 -27.01 -5.95 -11.76
C ASN A 15 -26.60 -5.16 -10.52
N MET A 16 -27.56 -4.45 -9.90
CA MET A 16 -27.32 -3.68 -8.67
C MET A 16 -26.98 -4.58 -7.47
N ASN A 17 -27.67 -5.72 -7.31
CA ASN A 17 -27.39 -6.65 -6.21
C ASN A 17 -26.01 -7.32 -6.31
N GLN A 18 -25.53 -7.59 -7.52
CA GLN A 18 -24.18 -8.13 -7.73
C GLN A 18 -23.12 -7.07 -7.46
N LEU A 19 -23.34 -5.83 -7.92
CA LEU A 19 -22.47 -4.69 -7.67
C LEU A 19 -22.31 -4.42 -6.17
N MET A 20 -23.40 -4.38 -5.40
CA MET A 20 -23.36 -4.18 -3.95
C MET A 20 -22.58 -5.27 -3.21
N LYS A 21 -22.69 -6.54 -3.64
CA LYS A 21 -21.91 -7.64 -3.07
C LYS A 21 -20.43 -7.50 -3.37
N GLN A 22 -20.07 -7.09 -4.58
CA GLN A 22 -18.67 -6.85 -4.98
C GLN A 22 -18.07 -5.67 -4.19
N ALA A 23 -18.82 -4.57 -4.06
CA ALA A 23 -18.41 -3.41 -3.27
C ALA A 23 -18.19 -3.77 -1.79
N LYS A 24 -19.09 -4.55 -1.18
CA LYS A 24 -18.93 -5.00 0.21
C LYS A 24 -17.69 -5.89 0.39
N LYS A 25 -17.47 -6.84 -0.53
CA LYS A 25 -16.28 -7.69 -0.50
C LYS A 25 -15.00 -6.87 -0.63
N MET A 26 -14.98 -5.90 -1.54
CA MET A 26 -13.85 -4.98 -1.70
C MET A 26 -13.62 -4.18 -0.42
N GLN A 27 -14.66 -3.65 0.22
CA GLN A 27 -14.54 -2.92 1.49
C GLN A 27 -13.90 -3.78 2.59
N GLU A 28 -14.33 -5.04 2.74
CA GLU A 28 -13.74 -5.97 3.72
C GLU A 28 -12.26 -6.30 3.39
N GLN A 29 -11.95 -6.51 2.10
CA GLN A 29 -10.58 -6.77 1.65
C GLN A 29 -9.67 -5.56 1.86
N MET A 30 -10.17 -4.35 1.63
CA MET A 30 -9.44 -3.11 1.85
C MET A 30 -9.12 -2.89 3.32
N ALA A 31 -10.08 -3.14 4.22
CA ALA A 31 -9.85 -3.03 5.66
C ALA A 31 -8.79 -4.05 6.15
N LYS A 32 -8.85 -5.28 5.64
CA LYS A 32 -7.85 -6.31 5.92
C LYS A 32 -6.47 -5.91 5.40
N LEU A 33 -6.41 -5.42 4.16
CA LEU A 33 -5.15 -4.97 3.56
C LEU A 33 -4.53 -3.82 4.33
N GLN A 34 -5.32 -2.83 4.75
CA GLN A 34 -4.80 -1.73 5.57
C GLN A 34 -4.09 -2.26 6.82
N GLY A 35 -4.70 -3.20 7.54
CA GLY A 35 -4.09 -3.86 8.70
C GLY A 35 -2.81 -4.65 8.36
N GLU A 36 -2.79 -5.34 7.21
CA GLU A 36 -1.60 -6.08 6.75
C GLU A 36 -0.46 -5.15 6.35
N LEU A 37 -0.76 -4.01 5.72
CA LEU A 37 0.24 -3.01 5.32
C LEU A 37 0.92 -2.36 6.52
N GLU A 38 0.26 -2.25 7.68
CA GLU A 38 0.89 -1.71 8.89
C GLU A 38 2.03 -2.60 9.38
N GLN A 39 1.90 -3.92 9.19
CA GLN A 39 2.87 -4.92 9.66
C GLN A 39 3.87 -5.31 8.59
N LYS A 40 3.52 -5.14 7.32
CA LYS A 40 4.39 -5.50 6.21
C LYS A 40 5.52 -4.49 6.07
N THR A 41 6.75 -4.99 6.06
CA THR A 41 7.96 -4.18 6.00
C THR A 41 8.73 -4.41 4.70
N ILE A 42 9.47 -3.39 4.28
CA ILE A 42 10.50 -3.48 3.26
C ILE A 42 11.84 -3.03 3.85
N GLU A 43 12.92 -3.54 3.29
CA GLU A 43 14.28 -3.18 3.65
C GLU A 43 14.97 -2.53 2.45
N ALA A 44 15.61 -1.40 2.68
CA ALA A 44 16.49 -0.76 1.71
C ALA A 44 17.85 -0.47 2.34
N SER A 45 18.88 -0.37 1.52
CA SER A 45 20.23 -0.05 1.99
C SER A 45 20.96 0.93 1.10
N ALA A 46 21.98 1.57 1.66
CA ALA A 46 22.91 2.46 0.99
C ALA A 46 24.37 2.09 1.34
N GLY A 47 25.32 2.56 0.54
CA GLY A 47 26.75 2.37 0.80
C GLY A 47 27.21 0.91 0.79
N GLY A 48 26.57 0.06 -0.01
CA GLY A 48 26.90 -1.38 -0.04
C GLY A 48 26.36 -2.18 1.14
N GLY A 49 25.34 -1.66 1.87
CA GLY A 49 24.72 -2.35 3.00
C GLY A 49 25.19 -1.86 4.36
N VAL A 50 26.06 -0.84 4.40
CA VAL A 50 26.56 -0.27 5.66
C VAL A 50 25.51 0.60 6.37
N VAL A 51 24.51 1.10 5.64
CA VAL A 51 23.29 1.67 6.22
C VAL A 51 22.10 0.93 5.65
N THR A 52 21.27 0.38 6.53
CA THR A 52 20.04 -0.35 6.18
C THR A 52 18.86 0.25 6.94
N VAL A 53 17.76 0.50 6.23
CA VAL A 53 16.53 1.10 6.77
C VAL A 53 15.36 0.17 6.46
N VAL A 54 14.54 -0.07 7.48
CA VAL A 54 13.29 -0.83 7.35
C VAL A 54 12.11 0.12 7.49
N ALA A 55 11.19 0.10 6.52
CA ALA A 55 9.95 0.88 6.56
C ALA A 55 8.72 -0.01 6.39
N ASN A 56 7.60 0.37 7.00
CA ASN A 56 6.32 -0.33 6.85
C ASN A 56 5.43 0.31 5.75
N GLY A 57 4.30 -0.34 5.44
CA GLY A 57 3.32 0.18 4.48
C GLY A 57 2.60 1.47 4.89
N LYS A 58 2.81 1.97 6.13
CA LYS A 58 2.38 3.31 6.56
C LYS A 58 3.41 4.40 6.26
N LYS A 59 4.52 4.05 5.58
CA LYS A 59 5.67 4.93 5.37
C LYS A 59 6.33 5.35 6.69
N GLU A 60 6.27 4.50 7.71
CA GLU A 60 6.98 4.70 8.97
C GLU A 60 8.30 3.91 8.93
N VAL A 61 9.39 4.56 9.31
CA VAL A 61 10.68 3.88 9.53
C VAL A 61 10.60 3.16 10.88
N VAL A 62 10.78 1.83 10.85
CA VAL A 62 10.64 0.97 12.03
C VAL A 62 11.97 0.42 12.52
N ASP A 63 13.02 0.46 11.70
CA ASP A 63 14.38 0.08 12.08
C ASP A 63 15.43 0.79 11.23
N ILE A 64 16.58 1.10 11.84
CA ILE A 64 17.76 1.62 11.15
C ILE A 64 18.99 0.90 11.71
N LYS A 65 19.78 0.28 10.83
CA LYS A 65 21.06 -0.35 11.15
C LYS A 65 22.18 0.41 10.46
N ILE A 66 23.21 0.74 11.22
CA ILE A 66 24.41 1.40 10.74
C ILE A 66 25.59 0.54 11.15
N ALA A 67 26.38 0.11 10.17
CA ALA A 67 27.59 -0.65 10.40
C ALA A 67 28.67 0.27 10.99
N PRO A 68 29.52 -0.22 11.93
CA PRO A 68 30.54 0.61 12.56
C PRO A 68 31.47 1.34 11.58
N GLU A 69 31.76 0.71 10.44
CA GLU A 69 32.58 1.28 9.37
C GLU A 69 31.98 2.51 8.68
N ALA A 70 30.66 2.74 8.80
CA ALA A 70 30.01 3.96 8.32
C ALA A 70 30.08 5.12 9.34
N VAL A 71 30.60 4.87 10.55
CA VAL A 71 30.66 5.88 11.63
C VAL A 71 32.09 6.39 11.77
N ASP A 72 32.46 7.32 10.88
CA ASP A 72 33.71 8.09 10.98
C ASP A 72 33.42 9.48 11.58
N PRO A 73 33.96 9.82 12.77
CA PRO A 73 33.77 11.15 13.35
C PRO A 73 34.39 12.28 12.53
N ASP A 74 35.35 11.97 11.65
CA ASP A 74 35.99 12.94 10.76
C ASP A 74 35.21 13.11 9.43
N ASP A 75 34.24 12.22 9.14
CA ASP A 75 33.40 12.24 7.93
C ASP A 75 31.93 11.93 8.24
N ILE A 76 31.31 12.81 9.04
CA ILE A 76 29.89 12.72 9.40
C ILE A 76 28.99 12.99 8.18
N GLU A 77 29.45 13.78 7.21
CA GLU A 77 28.69 14.13 6.00
C GLU A 77 28.38 12.88 5.17
N MET A 78 29.34 11.98 5.01
CA MET A 78 29.10 10.70 4.33
C MET A 78 28.01 9.87 5.03
N LEU A 79 28.04 9.78 6.37
CA LEU A 79 27.02 9.04 7.11
C LEU A 79 25.62 9.65 6.92
N GLN A 80 25.52 10.98 6.91
CA GLN A 80 24.26 11.68 6.66
C GLN A 80 23.71 11.38 5.27
N ASP A 81 24.57 11.40 4.25
CA ASP A 81 24.19 11.09 2.86
C ASP A 81 23.70 9.64 2.71
N LEU A 82 24.38 8.69 3.36
CA LEU A 82 24.00 7.28 3.34
C LEU A 82 22.64 7.05 4.03
N ILE A 83 22.40 7.69 5.16
CA ILE A 83 21.10 7.63 5.86
C ILE A 83 20.01 8.24 4.99
N MET A 84 20.24 9.43 4.41
CA MET A 84 19.28 10.08 3.52
C MET A 84 18.92 9.19 2.33
N ALA A 85 19.92 8.56 1.69
CA ALA A 85 19.70 7.67 0.57
C ALA A 85 18.88 6.44 0.97
N ALA A 86 19.27 5.75 2.04
CA ALA A 86 18.58 4.53 2.50
C ALA A 86 17.14 4.80 2.97
N VAL A 87 16.89 5.92 3.66
CA VAL A 87 15.54 6.29 4.12
C VAL A 87 14.63 6.59 2.93
N ASN A 88 15.07 7.44 2.00
CA ASN A 88 14.24 7.77 0.83
C ASN A 88 13.97 6.55 -0.05
N GLU A 89 14.95 5.64 -0.16
CA GLU A 89 14.78 4.37 -0.85
C GLU A 89 13.73 3.49 -0.16
N ALA A 90 13.83 3.28 1.16
CA ALA A 90 12.86 2.50 1.93
C ALA A 90 11.44 3.06 1.80
N LEU A 91 11.27 4.38 1.88
CA LEU A 91 9.97 5.03 1.75
C LEU A 91 9.39 4.90 0.34
N ARG A 92 10.23 4.98 -0.70
CA ARG A 92 9.78 4.77 -2.08
C ARG A 92 9.35 3.33 -2.31
N GLN A 93 10.13 2.36 -1.84
CA GLN A 93 9.76 0.95 -1.97
C GLN A 93 8.53 0.59 -1.13
N ALA A 94 8.33 1.22 0.03
CA ALA A 94 7.12 1.06 0.82
C ALA A 94 5.88 1.56 0.06
N GLU A 95 5.99 2.70 -0.63
CA GLU A 95 4.93 3.20 -1.50
C GLU A 95 4.61 2.24 -2.65
N GLU A 96 5.65 1.77 -3.36
CA GLU A 96 5.49 0.80 -4.44
C GLU A 96 4.84 -0.51 -3.94
N MET A 97 5.22 -0.97 -2.74
CA MET A 97 4.60 -2.12 -2.10
C MET A 97 3.10 -1.90 -1.87
N VAL A 98 2.72 -0.76 -1.29
CA VAL A 98 1.30 -0.41 -1.04
C VAL A 98 0.52 -0.36 -2.34
N GLN A 99 1.06 0.31 -3.37
CA GLN A 99 0.42 0.39 -4.68
C GLN A 99 0.24 -1.01 -5.30
N ASN A 100 1.25 -1.87 -5.20
CA ASN A 100 1.19 -3.23 -5.70
C ASN A 100 0.14 -4.09 -4.98
N GLU A 101 0.04 -3.99 -3.65
CA GLU A 101 -1.01 -4.72 -2.92
C GLU A 101 -2.41 -4.18 -3.21
N MET A 102 -2.55 -2.86 -3.36
CA MET A 102 -3.81 -2.23 -3.75
C MET A 102 -4.26 -2.71 -5.13
N ASN A 103 -3.33 -2.73 -6.10
CA ASN A 103 -3.59 -3.18 -7.48
C ASN A 103 -4.10 -4.63 -7.55
N LYS A 104 -3.66 -5.50 -6.64
CA LYS A 104 -4.16 -6.89 -6.56
C LYS A 104 -5.62 -6.97 -6.13
N ILE A 105 -6.09 -6.02 -5.32
CA ILE A 105 -7.49 -5.97 -4.86
C ILE A 105 -8.38 -5.31 -5.90
N THR A 106 -7.93 -4.20 -6.47
CA THR A 106 -8.73 -3.43 -7.44
C THR A 106 -8.65 -4.00 -8.86
N GLY A 107 -7.74 -4.94 -9.13
CA GLY A 107 -7.52 -5.49 -10.47
C GLY A 107 -6.93 -4.45 -11.44
N GLY A 108 -6.19 -3.47 -10.91
CA GLY A 108 -5.66 -2.34 -11.70
C GLY A 108 -6.70 -1.25 -12.02
N LEU A 109 -7.89 -1.32 -11.44
CA LEU A 109 -8.86 -0.22 -11.51
C LEU A 109 -8.43 0.89 -10.54
N SER A 110 -8.10 2.06 -11.08
CA SER A 110 -7.97 3.28 -10.28
C SER A 110 -9.35 3.67 -9.76
N ILE A 111 -9.62 3.37 -8.49
CA ILE A 111 -10.90 3.73 -7.86
C ILE A 111 -10.87 5.25 -7.59
N PRO A 112 -11.77 6.04 -8.21
CA PRO A 112 -11.83 7.48 -7.97
C PRO A 112 -12.11 7.76 -6.49
N GLY A 113 -11.25 8.57 -5.85
CA GLY A 113 -11.42 9.02 -4.45
C GLY A 113 -10.60 8.26 -3.39
N LEU A 114 -9.62 7.43 -3.78
CA LEU A 114 -8.75 6.71 -2.84
C LEU A 114 -7.30 7.22 -2.76
N PHE A 115 -6.96 8.34 -3.39
CA PHE A 115 -5.67 9.03 -3.27
C PHE A 115 -5.86 10.54 -3.37
#